data_AF-A0A2N2SLT8-F1
#
_entry.id   AF-A0A2N2SLT8-F1
#
_cell.length_a   1.000
_cell.length_b   1.000
_cell.length_c   1.000
_cell.angle_alpha   90.00
_cell.angle_beta   90.00
_cell.angle_gamma   90.00
#
_symmetry.space_group_name_H-M   'P 1'
#
loop_
_entity.id
_entity.type
_entity.pdbx_description
1 polymer ?
#
loop_
_entity_poly.entity_id
_entity_poly.type
_entity_poly.pdbx_seq_one_letter_code
_entity_poly.pdbx_strand_id
1 'polypeptide(L)'
;MPTVSFWWKPGCATNTRQIGLLREAGCEVVVHDLLTEAWTKDALLAFFGARPVREWFNPAAPAVKAGAVDPTGFRAEAALSRLVAEPLLIRRPLVEVNGERCCGFDAVWLVQRGVRLPDGTVPQGCSHAGSDEVAECKPPRNPAVYCAPPSGASFP
;
A
#
# COMPACT_ATOMS: atom_id res chain seq x y z
N MET A 1 22.26 6.46 -3.24
CA MET A 1 21.21 6.39 -2.21
C MET A 1 19.91 6.81 -2.87
N PRO A 2 18.89 5.94 -2.96
CA PRO A 2 17.63 6.30 -3.59
C PRO A 2 16.82 7.22 -2.67
N THR A 3 16.28 8.30 -3.25
CA THR A 3 15.34 9.19 -2.58
C THR A 3 13.92 8.70 -2.87
N VAL A 4 13.13 8.54 -1.80
CA VAL A 4 11.77 8.01 -1.84
C VAL A 4 10.82 9.07 -1.30
N SER A 5 10.00 9.65 -2.17
CA SER A 5 8.93 10.56 -1.75
C SER A 5 7.68 9.73 -1.41
N PHE A 6 7.13 9.97 -0.24
CA PHE A 6 6.07 9.16 0.35
C PHE A 6 4.91 10.05 0.83
N TRP A 7 3.80 10.03 0.09
CA TRP A 7 2.59 10.75 0.45
C TRP A 7 1.65 9.85 1.24
N TRP A 8 1.30 10.28 2.44
CA TRP A 8 0.40 9.55 3.32
C TRP A 8 -0.43 10.51 4.17
N LYS A 9 -1.42 9.95 4.88
CA LYS A 9 -2.14 10.68 5.91
C LYS A 9 -1.55 10.33 7.28
N PRO A 10 -1.17 11.31 8.11
CA PRO A 10 -0.73 11.07 9.48
C PRO A 10 -1.73 10.21 10.27
N GLY A 11 -1.22 9.31 11.12
CA GLY A 11 -2.03 8.43 11.96
C GLY A 11 -2.30 7.03 11.41
N CYS A 12 -1.73 6.66 10.25
CA CYS A 12 -1.80 5.28 9.75
C CYS A 12 -0.58 4.45 10.19
N ALA A 13 -0.75 3.60 11.21
CA ALA A 13 0.33 2.79 11.79
C ALA A 13 1.09 1.92 10.77
N THR A 14 0.40 1.39 9.75
CA THR A 14 1.01 0.59 8.69
C THR A 14 1.99 1.41 7.85
N ASN A 15 1.59 2.62 7.43
CA ASN A 15 2.44 3.51 6.67
C ASN A 15 3.64 4.02 7.50
N THR A 16 3.46 4.25 8.80
CA THR A 16 4.57 4.58 9.70
C THR A 16 5.62 3.48 9.70
N ARG A 17 5.21 2.20 9.75
CA ARG A 17 6.13 1.05 9.64
C ARG A 17 6.81 0.99 8.28
N GLN A 18 6.08 1.24 7.20
CA GLN A 18 6.64 1.27 5.83
C GLN A 18 7.72 2.35 5.66
N ILE A 19 7.48 3.55 6.18
CA ILE A 19 8.48 4.63 6.20
C ILE A 19 9.72 4.22 6.99
N GLY A 20 9.54 3.57 8.15
CA GLY A 20 10.64 3.01 8.94
C GLY A 20 11.48 2.02 8.15
N LEU A 21 10.84 1.05 7.49
CA LEU A 21 11.52 0.06 6.65
C LEU A 21 12.32 0.68 5.51
N LEU A 22 11.79 1.71 4.86
CA LEU A 22 12.50 2.43 3.81
C LEU A 22 13.74 3.18 4.36
N ARG A 23 13.64 3.76 5.57
CA ARG A 23 14.79 4.42 6.22
C ARG A 23 15.85 3.40 6.66
N GLU A 24 15.42 2.26 7.20
CA GLU A 24 16.31 1.13 7.56
C GLU A 24 17.01 0.53 6.34
N ALA A 25 16.33 0.52 5.19
CA ALA A 25 16.90 0.16 3.89
C ALA A 25 17.97 1.14 3.38
N GLY A 26 18.30 2.19 4.15
CA GLY A 26 19.26 3.22 3.78
C GLY A 26 18.73 4.16 2.69
N CYS A 27 17.41 4.29 2.54
CA CYS A 27 16.80 5.23 1.61
C CYS A 27 16.51 6.57 2.29
N GLU A 28 16.61 7.65 1.53
CA GLU A 28 16.20 8.97 2.00
C GLU A 28 14.70 9.12 1.80
N VAL A 29 13.91 9.07 2.87
CA VAL A 29 12.45 9.09 2.78
C VAL A 29 11.91 10.48 3.09
N VAL A 30 11.41 11.15 2.05
CA VAL A 30 10.74 12.44 2.14
C VAL A 30 9.25 12.20 2.33
N VAL A 31 8.72 12.61 3.48
CA VAL A 31 7.33 12.32 3.86
C VAL A 31 6.47 13.55 3.63
N HIS A 32 5.41 13.39 2.85
CA HIS A 32 4.46 14.45 2.51
C HIS A 32 3.06 14.11 3.04
N ASP A 33 2.32 15.14 3.46
CA ASP A 33 0.90 14.97 3.79
C ASP A 33 0.08 15.00 2.51
N LEU A 34 -0.56 13.86 2.22
CA LEU A 34 -1.41 13.68 1.05
C LEU A 34 -2.60 14.65 1.03
N LEU A 35 -3.09 15.10 2.19
CA LEU A 35 -4.27 15.96 2.29
C LEU A 35 -3.97 17.43 2.05
N THR A 36 -2.72 17.87 2.23
CA THR A 36 -2.33 19.28 2.06
C THR A 36 -1.75 19.57 0.67
N GLU A 37 -1.43 18.51 -0.09
CA GLU A 37 -0.83 18.64 -1.41
C GLU A 37 -1.86 19.14 -2.43
N ALA A 38 -1.41 20.05 -3.31
CA ALA A 38 -2.23 20.58 -4.39
C ALA A 38 -2.23 19.62 -5.59
N TRP A 39 -2.99 18.53 -5.46
CA TRP A 39 -3.08 17.51 -6.49
C TRP A 39 -3.66 18.04 -7.81
N THR A 40 -3.01 17.69 -8.91
CA THR A 40 -3.56 17.86 -10.26
C THR A 40 -3.98 16.50 -10.82
N LYS A 41 -4.88 16.51 -11.80
CA LYS A 41 -5.31 15.28 -12.49
C LYS A 41 -4.13 14.51 -13.08
N ASP A 42 -3.23 15.23 -13.74
CA ASP A 42 -2.04 14.67 -14.39
C ASP A 42 -1.07 14.05 -13.37
N ALA A 43 -0.81 14.77 -12.26
CA ALA A 43 0.03 14.27 -11.19
C ALA A 43 -0.51 12.95 -10.62
N LEU A 44 -1.81 12.90 -10.31
CA LEU A 44 -2.45 11.69 -9.79
C LEU A 44 -2.45 10.54 -10.80
N LEU A 45 -2.75 10.83 -12.07
CA LEU A 45 -2.75 9.84 -13.13
C LEU A 45 -1.37 9.17 -13.26
N ALA A 46 -0.29 9.94 -13.12
CA ALA A 46 1.07 9.43 -13.12
C ALA A 46 1.35 8.43 -11.97
N PHE A 47 0.69 8.56 -10.81
CA PHE A 47 0.79 7.56 -9.74
C PHE A 47 -0.05 6.31 -9.97
N PHE A 48 -1.20 6.45 -10.63
CA PHE A 48 -2.10 5.33 -10.86
C PHE A 48 -1.64 4.43 -12.00
N GLY A 49 -0.94 4.97 -12.99
CA GLY A 49 -0.42 4.21 -14.12
C GLY A 49 -1.54 3.44 -14.84
N ALA A 50 -1.32 2.14 -15.07
CA ALA A 50 -2.29 1.26 -15.76
C ALA A 50 -3.37 0.65 -14.84
N ARG A 51 -3.48 1.10 -13.58
CA ARG A 51 -4.45 0.53 -12.64
C ARG A 51 -5.89 0.85 -13.04
N PRO A 52 -6.85 -0.07 -12.80
CA PRO A 52 -8.25 0.23 -13.03
C PRO A 52 -8.73 1.32 -12.06
N VAL A 53 -9.68 2.14 -12.52
CA VAL A 53 -10.18 3.32 -11.78
C VAL A 53 -10.64 2.98 -10.36
N ARG A 54 -11.29 1.82 -10.18
CA ARG A 54 -11.74 1.32 -8.87
C ARG A 54 -10.60 1.25 -7.83
N GLU A 55 -9.37 1.00 -8.29
CA GLU A 55 -8.20 0.82 -7.43
C GLU A 55 -7.50 2.13 -7.08
N TRP A 56 -7.94 3.26 -7.65
CA TRP A 56 -7.43 4.59 -7.31
C TRP A 56 -8.03 5.10 -5.99
N PHE A 57 -9.17 4.54 -5.60
CA PHE A 57 -9.89 4.92 -4.39
C PHE A 57 -9.42 4.12 -3.18
N ASN A 58 -9.38 4.78 -2.02
CA ASN A 58 -9.15 4.14 -0.74
C ASN A 58 -10.45 3.49 -0.25
N PRO A 59 -10.55 2.14 -0.17
CA PRO A 59 -11.74 1.46 0.31
C PRO A 59 -12.04 1.76 1.79
N ALA A 60 -11.04 2.21 2.55
CA ALA A 60 -11.21 2.62 3.93
C ALA A 60 -11.72 4.06 4.09
N ALA A 61 -11.87 4.83 3.01
CA ALA A 61 -12.38 6.19 3.07
C ALA A 61 -13.84 6.20 3.57
N PRO A 62 -14.21 7.12 4.50
CA PRO A 62 -15.56 7.19 5.05
C PRO A 62 -16.65 7.28 3.99
N ALA A 63 -16.45 8.08 2.93
CA ALA A 63 -17.45 8.24 1.87
C ALA A 63 -17.64 6.98 1.02
N VAL A 64 -16.59 6.17 0.82
CA VAL A 64 -16.70 4.87 0.14
C VAL A 64 -17.41 3.86 1.05
N LYS A 65 -17.02 3.81 2.34
CA LYS A 65 -17.68 2.95 3.34
C LYS A 65 -19.15 3.27 3.55
N ALA A 66 -19.51 4.55 3.49
CA ALA A 66 -20.89 5.01 3.61
C ALA A 66 -21.71 4.81 2.32
N GLY A 67 -21.09 4.35 1.23
CA GLY A 67 -21.74 4.19 -0.07
C GLY A 67 -22.05 5.51 -0.79
N ALA A 68 -21.56 6.65 -0.28
CA ALA A 68 -21.72 7.96 -0.93
C ALA A 68 -20.85 8.09 -2.20
N VAL A 69 -19.78 7.29 -2.30
CA VAL A 69 -18.90 7.20 -3.46
C VAL A 69 -18.77 5.74 -3.83
N ASP A 70 -19.21 5.37 -5.04
CA ASP A 70 -19.01 4.03 -5.62
C ASP A 70 -17.84 4.05 -6.63
N PRO A 71 -16.65 3.52 -6.27
CA PRO A 71 -15.49 3.49 -7.14
C PRO A 71 -15.70 2.74 -8.47
N THR A 72 -16.67 1.82 -8.54
CA THR A 72 -16.88 0.99 -9.72
C THR A 72 -17.65 1.70 -10.83
N GLY A 73 -18.47 2.70 -10.48
CA GLY A 73 -19.24 3.50 -11.42
C GLY A 73 -18.49 4.68 -12.05
N PHE A 74 -17.27 5.00 -11.58
CA PHE A 74 -16.53 6.16 -12.09
C PHE A 74 -15.78 5.85 -13.39
N ARG A 75 -15.86 6.80 -14.34
CA ARG A 75 -14.90 6.91 -15.44
C ARG A 75 -13.64 7.62 -14.97
N ALA A 76 -12.51 7.37 -15.64
CA ALA A 76 -11.20 7.93 -15.30
C ALA A 76 -11.22 9.45 -15.04
N GLU A 77 -11.75 10.25 -15.97
CA GLU A 77 -11.82 11.71 -15.81
C GLU A 77 -12.66 12.17 -14.61
N ALA A 78 -13.80 11.51 -14.38
CA ALA A 78 -14.69 11.83 -13.27
C ALA A 78 -14.05 11.42 -11.94
N ALA A 79 -13.37 10.27 -11.90
CA ALA A 79 -12.60 9.83 -10.75
C ALA A 79 -11.48 10.83 -10.41
N LEU A 80 -10.64 11.22 -11.38
CA LEU A 80 -9.56 12.19 -11.14
C LEU A 80 -10.10 13.52 -10.60
N SER A 81 -11.18 14.05 -11.20
CA SER A 81 -11.82 15.27 -10.72
C SER A 81 -12.30 15.13 -9.27
N ARG A 82 -12.86 13.97 -8.92
CA ARG A 82 -13.33 13.68 -7.56
C ARG A 82 -12.19 13.51 -6.57
N LEU A 83 -11.11 12.84 -6.96
CA LEU A 83 -9.92 12.62 -6.15
C LEU A 83 -9.15 13.92 -5.87
N VAL A 84 -9.05 14.81 -6.86
CA VAL A 84 -8.48 16.16 -6.67
C VAL A 84 -9.33 16.99 -5.71
N ALA A 85 -10.66 16.94 -5.86
CA ALA A 85 -11.58 17.69 -4.99
C ALA A 85 -11.62 17.13 -3.56
N GLU A 86 -11.45 15.82 -3.38
CA GLU A 86 -11.46 15.16 -2.08
C GLU A 86 -10.28 14.19 -1.94
N PRO A 87 -9.07 14.70 -1.59
CA PRO A 87 -7.85 13.88 -1.50
C PRO A 87 -7.94 12.71 -0.53
N LEU A 88 -8.84 12.76 0.45
CA LEU A 88 -9.09 11.67 1.39
C LEU A 88 -9.52 10.36 0.70
N LEU A 89 -10.12 10.46 -0.49
CA LEU A 89 -10.54 9.34 -1.31
C LEU A 89 -9.37 8.65 -2.01
N ILE A 90 -8.21 9.28 -2.12
CA ILE A 90 -7.05 8.73 -2.83
C ILE A 90 -6.49 7.51 -2.09
N ARG A 91 -6.22 6.45 -2.84
CA ARG A 91 -5.54 5.26 -2.32
C ARG A 91 -4.13 5.62 -1.86
N ARG A 92 -3.77 5.10 -0.69
CA ARG A 92 -2.53 5.40 0.03
C ARG A 92 -1.74 4.14 0.35
N PRO A 93 -0.40 4.23 0.52
CA PRO A 93 0.43 5.41 0.22
C PRO A 93 0.52 5.74 -1.27
N LEU A 94 0.94 6.95 -1.63
CA LEU A 94 1.54 7.19 -2.95
C LEU A 94 3.06 7.26 -2.75
N VAL A 95 3.81 6.66 -3.66
CA VAL A 95 5.26 6.52 -3.55
C VAL A 95 5.90 6.93 -4.86
N GLU A 96 6.97 7.72 -4.79
CA GLU A 96 7.82 8.07 -5.93
C GLU A 96 9.26 7.71 -5.61
N VAL A 97 9.95 7.05 -6.54
CA VAL A 97 11.35 6.63 -6.42
C VAL A 97 12.05 6.92 -7.74
N ASN A 98 13.10 7.74 -7.71
CA ASN A 98 13.89 8.10 -8.89
C ASN A 98 13.05 8.60 -10.09
N GLY A 99 11.95 9.32 -9.81
CA GLY A 99 11.02 9.83 -10.82
C GLY A 99 9.96 8.83 -11.32
N GLU A 100 10.04 7.55 -10.93
CA GLU A 100 8.95 6.60 -11.14
C GLU A 100 7.94 6.69 -10.00
N ARG A 101 6.65 6.56 -10.33
CA ARG A 101 5.55 6.72 -9.39
C ARG A 101 4.74 5.43 -9.27
N CYS A 102 4.33 5.13 -8.06
CA CYS A 102 3.51 3.97 -7.75
C CYS A 102 2.42 4.33 -6.74
N CYS A 103 1.23 3.80 -6.97
CA CYS A 103 0.14 3.84 -6.01
C CYS A 103 0.21 2.61 -5.10
N GLY A 104 0.25 2.81 -3.80
CA GLY A 104 0.40 1.78 -2.79
C GLY A 104 1.87 1.46 -2.47
N PHE A 105 2.06 0.56 -1.51
CA PHE A 105 3.39 0.08 -1.12
C PHE A 105 3.62 -1.29 -1.74
N ASP A 106 4.47 -1.36 -2.76
CA ASP A 106 4.84 -2.59 -3.45
C ASP A 106 6.35 -2.84 -3.27
N ALA A 107 6.68 -3.85 -2.47
CA ALA A 107 8.04 -4.20 -2.14
C ALA A 107 8.84 -4.69 -3.37
N VAL A 108 8.20 -5.43 -4.27
CA VAL A 108 8.84 -5.95 -5.49
C VAL A 108 9.15 -4.78 -6.42
N TRP A 109 8.18 -3.87 -6.58
CA TRP A 109 8.38 -2.65 -7.36
C TRP A 109 9.54 -1.81 -6.80
N LEU A 110 9.59 -1.60 -5.48
CA LEU A 110 10.67 -0.86 -4.81
C LEU A 110 12.05 -1.49 -5.03
N VAL A 111 12.17 -2.81 -4.85
CA VAL A 111 13.43 -3.54 -5.05
C VAL A 111 13.92 -3.42 -6.49
N GLN A 112 13.01 -3.52 -7.48
CA GLN A 112 13.35 -3.32 -8.89
C GLN A 112 13.90 -1.91 -9.19
N ARG A 113 13.59 -0.90 -8.36
CA ARG A 113 14.07 0.49 -8.50
C ARG A 113 15.27 0.79 -7.59
N GLY A 114 15.88 -0.25 -7.01
CA GLY A 114 17.13 -0.15 -6.24
C GLY A 114 16.96 0.10 -4.75
N VAL A 115 15.74 -0.02 -4.21
CA VAL A 115 15.49 0.02 -2.75
C VAL A 115 15.85 -1.35 -2.15
N ARG A 116 16.85 -1.40 -1.27
CA ARG A 116 17.24 -2.63 -0.58
C ARG A 116 16.45 -2.81 0.71
N LEU A 117 15.22 -3.27 0.59
CA LEU A 117 14.40 -3.58 1.76
C LEU A 117 15.07 -4.66 2.62
N PRO A 118 15.07 -4.52 3.97
CA PRO A 118 15.65 -5.53 4.86
C PRO A 118 14.91 -6.87 4.72
N ASP A 119 15.64 -7.99 4.89
CA ASP A 119 15.07 -9.34 4.88
C ASP A 119 14.09 -9.50 6.05
N GLY A 120 12.81 -9.30 5.77
CA GLY A 120 11.73 -9.35 6.74
C GLY A 120 10.39 -9.19 6.04
N THR A 121 9.33 -9.72 6.68
CA THR A 121 7.95 -9.55 6.23
C THR A 121 7.61 -8.07 6.12
N VAL A 122 7.70 -7.53 4.90
CA VAL A 122 7.13 -6.23 4.54
C VAL A 122 5.65 -6.28 4.90
N PRO A 123 5.16 -5.41 5.80
CA PRO A 123 3.75 -5.37 6.15
C PRO A 123 2.95 -5.06 4.88
N GLN A 124 2.35 -6.10 4.30
CA GLN A 124 1.36 -5.93 3.24
C GLN A 124 0.20 -5.16 3.86
N GLY A 125 0.06 -3.90 3.45
CA GLY A 125 -1.13 -3.11 3.75
C GLY A 125 -2.32 -3.80 3.09
N CYS A 126 -3.21 -4.36 3.90
CA CYS A 126 -4.42 -5.07 3.52
C CYS A 126 -5.12 -4.39 2.34
N SER A 127 -4.96 -4.98 1.17
CA SER A 127 -5.81 -4.79 0.01
C SER A 127 -6.14 -6.20 -0.47
N HIS A 128 -7.14 -6.83 0.13
CA HIS A 128 -7.86 -7.89 -0.57
C HIS A 128 -8.52 -7.22 -1.79
N ALA A 129 -7.79 -7.16 -2.89
CA ALA A 129 -8.41 -7.22 -4.20
C ALA A 129 -8.61 -8.71 -4.44
N GLY A 130 -9.89 -9.13 -4.44
CA GLY A 130 -10.28 -10.52 -4.64
C GLY A 130 -9.61 -11.12 -5.86
N SER A 131 -9.06 -12.29 -5.66
CA SER A 131 -8.71 -13.23 -6.71
C SER A 131 -9.59 -14.46 -6.52
N ASP A 132 -10.77 -14.45 -7.12
CA ASP A 132 -11.38 -15.66 -7.68
C ASP A 132 -10.87 -15.74 -9.12
N GLU A 133 -10.30 -16.80 -9.69
CA GLU A 133 -9.87 -18.15 -9.30
C GLU A 133 -9.10 -18.63 -10.58
N VAL A 134 -8.07 -19.47 -10.64
CA VAL A 134 -7.89 -20.83 -10.09
C VAL A 134 -6.42 -21.24 -10.22
N ALA A 135 -5.80 -21.68 -9.12
CA ALA A 135 -4.82 -22.76 -9.12
C ALA A 135 -4.94 -23.48 -7.78
N GLU A 136 -5.74 -24.53 -7.82
CA GLU A 136 -6.10 -25.43 -6.74
C GLU A 136 -4.86 -26.07 -6.09
N CYS A 137 -4.66 -25.85 -4.79
CA CYS A 137 -3.85 -26.72 -3.96
C CYS A 137 -4.66 -27.03 -2.70
N LYS A 138 -5.31 -28.20 -2.73
CA LYS A 138 -6.12 -28.75 -1.64
C LYS A 138 -5.33 -28.74 -0.32
N PRO A 139 -5.94 -28.37 0.81
CA PRO A 139 -5.29 -28.52 2.11
C PRO A 139 -5.12 -30.02 2.44
N PRO A 140 -3.95 -30.47 2.93
CA PRO A 140 -3.86 -31.81 3.51
C PRO A 140 -4.78 -31.87 4.73
N ARG A 141 -5.75 -32.77 4.62
CA ARG A 141 -6.74 -33.11 5.64
C ARG A 141 -6.06 -33.95 6.72
N ASN A 142 -5.48 -33.34 7.74
CA ASN A 142 -5.36 -33.98 9.06
C ASN A 142 -5.13 -32.98 10.22
N PRO A 143 -6.02 -32.94 11.25
CA PRO A 143 -5.85 -32.12 12.44
C PRO A 143 -5.05 -32.84 13.53
N ALA A 144 -3.73 -32.84 13.43
CA ALA A 144 -2.85 -33.14 14.55
C ALA A 144 -1.45 -32.62 14.23
N VAL A 145 -1.01 -31.56 14.90
CA VAL A 145 0.33 -31.33 15.49
C VAL A 145 0.42 -29.83 15.81
N TYR A 146 -0.24 -29.43 16.90
CA TYR A 146 0.17 -28.27 17.69
C TYR A 146 0.05 -28.70 19.16
N CYS A 147 1.09 -29.33 19.68
CA CYS A 147 1.41 -29.35 21.11
C CYS A 147 2.77 -30.02 21.32
N ALA A 148 3.82 -29.20 21.46
CA ALA A 148 4.96 -29.49 22.32
C ALA A 148 5.74 -28.18 22.56
N PRO A 149 5.80 -27.65 23.78
CA PRO A 149 6.80 -26.65 24.14
C PRO A 149 8.17 -27.33 24.30
N PRO A 150 9.29 -26.68 23.95
CA PRO A 150 10.60 -27.19 24.34
C PRO A 150 10.80 -26.98 25.85
N SER A 151 10.71 -28.07 26.61
CA SER A 151 11.30 -28.18 27.95
C SER A 151 12.82 -28.09 27.80
N GLY A 152 13.43 -27.10 28.45
CA GLY A 152 14.89 -26.94 28.42
C GLY A 152 15.40 -25.69 29.12
N ALA A 153 14.86 -25.34 30.29
CA ALA A 153 15.56 -24.44 31.21
C ALA A 153 16.30 -25.31 32.22
N SER A 154 17.61 -25.43 32.03
CA SER A 154 18.54 -25.91 33.06
C SER A 154 19.32 -24.70 33.51
N PHE A 155 19.11 -24.25 34.73
CA PHE A 155 20.02 -23.36 35.46
C PHE A 155 20.40 -24.04 36.78
N PRO A 156 21.62 -23.82 37.28
CA PRO A 156 22.18 -24.52 38.44
C PRO A 156 21.47 -24.17 39.75
#